data_AF-A0A821I824-F1
#
_entry.id   AF-A0A821I824-F1
#
_cell.length_a   1.000
_cell.length_b   1.000
_cell.length_c   1.000
_cell.angle_alpha   90.00
_cell.angle_beta   90.00
_cell.angle_gamma   90.00
#
_symmetry.space_group_name_H-M   'P 1'
#
loop_
_entity.id
_entity.type
_entity.pdbx_description
1 polymer ?
#
loop_
_entity_poly.entity_id
_entity_poly.type
_entity_poly.pdbx_seq_one_letter_code
_entity_poly.pdbx_strand_id
1 'polypeptide(L)'
;MINSKFSNIYFGCSRYHITNRELQQVIQQVDIKRIIPESAAPHLQIPECPNICESHPIFVGRVYQLVAQLFDIPLREASNQLLKNVE
;
A
#
# COMPACT_ATOMS: atom_id res chain seq x y z
N MET A 1 3.10 -19.73 -10.53
CA MET A 1 1.69 -19.57 -10.15
C MET A 1 1.57 -19.81 -8.65
N ILE A 2 1.39 -18.76 -7.85
CA ILE A 2 1.05 -18.89 -6.43
C ILE A 2 -0.34 -19.54 -6.36
N ASN A 3 -0.40 -20.69 -5.69
CA ASN A 3 -1.53 -21.62 -5.64
C ASN A 3 -2.84 -20.99 -5.13
N SER A 4 -3.97 -21.53 -5.61
CA SER A 4 -5.36 -21.24 -5.20
C SER A 4 -5.65 -21.27 -3.69
N LYS A 5 -4.70 -21.73 -2.86
CA LYS A 5 -4.80 -21.76 -1.39
C LYS A 5 -4.65 -20.39 -0.73
N PHE A 6 -4.18 -19.38 -1.46
CA PHE A 6 -3.97 -18.02 -0.95
C PHE A 6 -5.06 -17.03 -1.36
N SER A 7 -6.20 -17.51 -1.87
CA SER A 7 -7.32 -16.66 -2.27
C SER A 7 -7.97 -15.88 -1.12
N ASN A 8 -7.55 -16.09 0.13
CA ASN A 8 -8.05 -15.39 1.31
C ASN A 8 -6.94 -14.61 2.04
N ILE A 9 -5.75 -14.49 1.44
CA ILE A 9 -4.66 -13.69 2.02
C ILE A 9 -4.66 -12.30 1.40
N TYR A 10 -4.53 -11.31 2.28
CA TYR A 10 -4.30 -9.92 1.94
C TYR A 10 -2.90 -9.50 2.42
N PHE A 11 -2.34 -8.51 1.72
CA PHE A 11 -1.01 -7.98 1.98
C PHE A 11 -1.12 -6.52 2.39
N GLY A 12 -0.64 -6.20 3.59
CA GLY A 12 -0.43 -4.82 4.01
C GLY A 12 0.59 -4.15 3.10
N CYS A 13 0.27 -2.97 2.62
CA CYS A 13 1.14 -2.18 1.77
C CYS A 13 1.24 -0.79 2.37
N SER A 14 2.43 -0.46 2.84
CA SER A 14 2.79 0.86 3.33
C SER A 14 3.69 1.58 2.33
N ARG A 15 3.91 2.88 2.55
CA ARG A 15 4.87 3.65 1.75
C ARG A 15 6.24 2.97 1.66
N TYR A 16 6.71 2.35 2.74
CA TYR A 16 8.02 1.67 2.79
C TYR A 16 8.14 0.59 1.70
N HIS A 17 7.09 -0.20 1.53
CA HIS A 17 7.06 -1.26 0.51
C HIS A 17 7.15 -0.69 -0.90
N ILE A 18 6.57 0.48 -1.14
CA ILE A 18 6.55 1.11 -2.47
C ILE A 18 7.85 1.84 -2.76
N THR A 19 8.48 2.45 -1.75
CA THR A 19 9.72 3.21 -1.92
C THR A 19 10.98 2.35 -1.88
N ASN A 20 10.91 1.16 -1.29
CA ASN A 20 11.98 0.16 -1.34
C ASN A 20 11.88 -0.62 -2.65
N ARG A 21 12.90 -0.54 -3.51
CA ARG A 21 12.89 -1.16 -4.86
C ARG A 21 12.67 -2.67 -4.84
N GLU A 22 13.24 -3.38 -3.88
CA GLU A 22 13.10 -4.84 -3.79
C GLU A 22 11.68 -5.22 -3.39
N LEU A 23 11.13 -4.55 -2.37
CA LEU A 23 9.76 -4.78 -1.91
C LEU A 23 8.73 -4.33 -2.96
N GLN A 24 9.01 -3.26 -3.68
CA GLN A 24 8.17 -2.73 -4.74
C GLN A 24 7.95 -3.78 -5.83
N GLN A 25 9.02 -4.48 -6.25
CA GLN A 25 8.93 -5.58 -7.23
C GLN A 25 8.09 -6.75 -6.73
N VAL A 26 8.07 -7.01 -5.42
CA VAL A 26 7.21 -8.04 -4.82
C VAL A 26 5.75 -7.59 -4.84
N ILE A 27 5.47 -6.35 -4.42
CA ILE A 27 4.10 -5.80 -4.40
C ILE A 27 3.49 -5.73 -5.80
N GLN A 28 4.28 -5.39 -6.83
CA GLN A 28 3.79 -5.37 -8.23
C GLN A 28 3.32 -6.72 -8.76
N GLN A 29 3.76 -7.83 -8.14
CA GLN A 29 3.32 -9.17 -8.51
C GLN A 29 2.02 -9.59 -7.80
N VAL A 30 1.57 -8.82 -6.80
CA VAL A 30 0.34 -9.06 -6.06
C VAL A 30 -0.83 -8.42 -6.81
N ASP A 31 -1.93 -9.15 -6.96
CA ASP A 31 -3.17 -8.58 -7.49
C ASP A 31 -3.61 -7.43 -6.57
N ILE A 32 -3.89 -6.25 -7.13
CA ILE A 32 -4.35 -5.07 -6.38
C ILE A 32 -5.59 -5.36 -5.53
N LYS A 33 -6.42 -6.36 -5.89
CA LYS A 33 -7.55 -6.86 -5.09
C LYS A 33 -7.15 -7.51 -3.76
N ARG A 34 -5.85 -7.71 -3.54
CA ARG A 34 -5.26 -8.31 -2.33
C ARG A 34 -4.40 -7.33 -1.54
N ILE A 35 -4.34 -6.07 -1.94
CA ILE A 35 -3.55 -5.05 -1.26
C ILE A 35 -4.42 -4.29 -0.25
N ILE A 36 -3.95 -4.17 0.99
CA ILE A 36 -4.53 -3.32 2.02
C ILE A 36 -3.58 -2.16 2.30
N PRO A 37 -3.97 -0.90 2.03
CA PRO A 37 -3.10 0.25 2.27
C PRO A 37 -3.00 0.55 3.77
N GLU A 38 -1.78 0.76 4.27
CA GLU A 38 -1.52 1.03 5.69
C GLU A 38 -0.44 2.11 5.90
N SER A 39 -0.49 2.83 7.02
CA SER A 39 0.50 3.85 7.38
C SER A 39 1.70 3.27 8.11
N ALA A 40 1.57 2.07 8.70
CA ALA A 40 2.50 1.49 9.66
C ALA A 40 2.90 2.47 10.80
N ALA A 41 1.97 3.38 11.13
CA ALA A 41 2.06 4.29 12.26
C ALA A 41 2.10 3.50 13.58
N PRO A 42 2.89 3.93 14.58
CA PRO A 42 3.86 5.03 14.57
C PRO A 42 5.26 4.61 14.07
N HIS A 43 5.47 3.32 13.78
CA HIS A 43 6.77 2.66 13.68
C HIS A 43 7.62 3.06 12.46
N LEU A 44 7.00 3.58 11.39
CA LEU A 44 7.70 3.97 10.17
C LEU A 44 7.87 5.49 10.11
N GLN A 45 9.09 6.00 10.27
CA GLN A 45 9.33 7.44 10.09
C GLN A 45 9.12 7.86 8.63
N ILE A 46 8.57 9.07 8.45
CA ILE A 46 8.29 9.68 7.14
C ILE A 46 9.37 10.74 6.88
N PRO A 47 10.33 10.48 5.97
CA PRO A 47 11.46 11.39 5.74
C PRO A 47 11.07 12.80 5.27
N GLU A 48 9.88 12.94 4.65
CA GLU A 48 9.39 14.19 4.07
C GLU A 48 8.67 15.10 5.08
N CYS A 49 8.44 14.63 6.31
CA CYS A 49 7.77 15.39 7.36
C CYS A 49 8.65 15.40 8.63
N PRO A 50 9.79 16.11 8.63
CA PRO A 50 10.74 16.11 9.75
C PRO A 50 10.13 16.63 11.06
N ASN A 51 9.03 17.39 10.98
CA ASN A 51 8.30 17.91 12.15
C ASN A 51 7.22 16.96 12.68
N ILE A 52 6.99 15.83 12.01
CA ILE A 52 6.08 14.76 12.44
C ILE A 52 6.97 13.54 12.66
N CYS A 53 7.51 13.44 13.89
CA CYS A 53 8.50 12.43 14.27
C CYS A 53 8.00 10.98 14.18
N GLU A 54 6.71 10.77 13.94
CA GLU A 54 6.03 9.46 13.93
C GLU A 54 5.08 9.38 12.72
N SER A 55 5.04 8.23 12.03
CA SER A 55 3.96 8.03 11.06
C SER A 55 2.61 8.16 11.77
N HIS A 56 1.67 8.84 11.12
CA HIS A 56 0.32 9.08 11.61
C HIS A 56 -0.72 8.42 10.68
N PRO A 57 -1.84 7.89 11.19
CA PRO A 57 -2.87 7.24 10.38
C PRO A 57 -3.37 8.08 9.19
N ILE A 58 -3.33 9.41 9.32
CA ILE A 58 -3.70 10.35 8.24
C ILE A 58 -2.90 10.15 6.94
N PHE A 59 -1.70 9.58 7.01
CA PHE A 59 -0.85 9.37 5.83
C PHE A 59 -1.22 8.14 5.01
N VAL A 60 -2.17 7.32 5.46
CA VAL A 60 -2.73 6.23 4.62
C VAL A 60 -3.19 6.77 3.27
N GLY A 61 -3.79 7.98 3.21
CA GLY A 61 -4.23 8.58 1.95
C GLY A 61 -3.11 8.79 0.91
N ARG A 62 -1.85 8.96 1.34
CA ARG A 62 -0.71 9.02 0.41
C ARG A 62 -0.35 7.64 -0.14
N VAL A 63 -0.57 6.58 0.62
CA VAL A 63 -0.36 5.20 0.16
C VAL A 63 -1.32 4.85 -0.97
N TYR A 64 -2.57 5.29 -0.91
CA TYR A 64 -3.51 5.15 -2.04
C TYR A 64 -2.96 5.75 -3.34
N GLN A 65 -2.35 6.94 -3.27
CA GLN A 65 -1.75 7.60 -4.42
C GLN A 65 -0.54 6.82 -4.97
N LEU A 66 0.32 6.34 -4.07
CA LEU A 66 1.50 5.56 -4.43
C LEU A 66 1.13 4.21 -5.04
N VAL A 67 0.09 3.54 -4.54
CA VAL A 67 -0.42 2.29 -5.13
C VAL A 67 -1.01 2.55 -6.52
N ALA A 68 -1.79 3.61 -6.71
CA ALA A 68 -2.32 3.97 -8.03
C ALA A 68 -1.19 4.16 -9.07
N GLN A 69 -0.13 4.86 -8.69
CA GLN A 69 1.06 5.04 -9.52
C GLN A 69 1.79 3.71 -9.78
N LEU A 70 1.94 2.86 -8.75
CA LEU A 70 2.67 1.60 -8.86
C LEU A 70 2.03 0.62 -9.85
N PHE A 71 0.69 0.60 -9.87
CA PHE A 71 -0.12 -0.27 -10.73
C PHE A 71 -0.54 0.38 -12.06
N ASP A 72 -0.12 1.62 -12.30
CA ASP A 72 -0.44 2.41 -13.50
C ASP A 72 -1.95 2.49 -13.79
N ILE A 73 -2.74 2.79 -12.75
CA ILE A 73 -4.19 2.95 -12.85
C ILE A 73 -4.67 4.30 -12.28
N PRO A 74 -5.84 4.82 -12.72
CA PRO A 74 -6.38 6.06 -12.18
C PRO A 74 -6.59 5.98 -10.67
N LEU A 75 -6.21 7.04 -9.93
CA LEU A 75 -6.36 7.11 -8.47
C LEU A 75 -7.77 6.75 -8.00
N ARG A 76 -8.80 7.21 -8.70
CA ARG A 76 -10.20 6.90 -8.34
C ARG A 76 -10.48 5.41 -8.39
N GLU A 77 -9.97 4.72 -9.42
CA GLU A 77 -10.14 3.28 -9.58
C GLU A 77 -9.37 2.50 -8.51
N ALA A 78 -8.10 2.87 -8.28
CA ALA A 78 -7.29 2.32 -7.20
C ALA A 78 -8.00 2.46 -5.85
N SER A 79 -8.46 3.67 -5.50
CA SER A 79 -9.13 3.92 -4.24
C SER A 79 -10.40 3.11 -4.07
N ASN A 80 -11.24 3.02 -5.11
CA ASN A 80 -12.44 2.20 -5.06
C ASN A 80 -12.11 0.72 -4.84
N GLN A 81 -11.05 0.20 -5.47
CA GLN A 81 -10.64 -1.18 -5.27
C GLN A 81 -10.05 -1.41 -3.88
N LEU A 82 -9.17 -0.53 -3.40
CA LEU A 82 -8.54 -0.67 -2.09
C LEU A 82 -9.54 -0.55 -0.93
N LEU A 83 -10.57 0.31 -1.07
CA LEU A 83 -11.66 0.38 -0.09
C LEU A 83 -12.46 -0.92 -0.03
N LYS A 84 -12.76 -1.54 -1.18
CA LYS A 84 -13.43 -2.86 -1.22
C LYS A 84 -12.63 -3.98 -0.57
N ASN A 85 -11.30 -3.83 -0.43
CA ASN A 85 -10.45 -4.85 0.18
C ASN A 85 -10.49 -4.80 1.72
N VAL A 86 -10.99 -3.70 2.31
CA VAL A 86 -11.05 -3.48 3.77
C VAL A 86 -12.47 -3.55 4.35
N GLU A 87 -13.50 -3.59 3.49
CA GLU A 87 -14.91 -3.83 3.82
C GLU A 87 -15.20 -5.33 3.99
#